data_AF-A0A5K1G7Q7-F1
#
_entry.id   AF-A0A5K1G7Q7-F1
#
_cell.length_a   1.000
_cell.length_b   1.000
_cell.length_c   1.000
_cell.angle_alpha   90.00
_cell.angle_beta   90.00
_cell.angle_gamma   90.00
#
_symmetry.space_group_name_H-M   'P 1'
#
loop_
_entity.id
_entity.type
_entity.pdbx_description
1 polymer ?
#
loop_
_entity_poly.entity_id
_entity_poly.type
_entity_poly.pdbx_seq_one_letter_code
_entity_poly.pdbx_strand_id
1 'polypeptide(L)'
;VKLSPFNELYGLAQCTGDLPTAQCASCLADAYTYFQDNGSSCKDQQGCRVLSNGCYVRYEIYPFYFPLYSSPKPTPVSHAYLSGRKKLH
;
A
#
# COMPACT_ATOMS: atom_id res chain seq x y z
N VAL A 1 16.35 -9.17 -13.84
CA VAL A 1 16.89 -9.40 -12.47
C VAL A 1 16.83 -10.88 -12.12
N LYS A 2 17.96 -11.50 -11.75
CA LYS A 2 17.96 -12.83 -11.15
C LYS A 2 17.88 -12.64 -9.64
N LEU A 3 16.70 -12.84 -9.04
CA LEU A 3 16.59 -12.89 -7.59
C LEU A 3 17.39 -14.10 -7.10
N SER A 4 18.32 -13.87 -6.17
CA SER A 4 18.95 -14.96 -5.45
C SER A 4 17.88 -15.68 -4.62
N PRO A 5 17.97 -17.01 -4.42
CA PRO A 5 17.07 -17.72 -3.50
C PRO A 5 17.11 -17.19 -2.05
N PHE A 6 18.04 -16.27 -1.74
CA PHE A 6 18.18 -15.59 -0.45
C PHE A 6 17.65 -14.15 -0.43
N ASN A 7 17.17 -13.61 -1.56
CA ASN A 7 16.61 -12.26 -1.60
C ASN A 7 15.09 -12.34 -1.44
N GLU A 8 14.60 -11.95 -0.27
CA GLU A 8 13.17 -11.76 -0.03
C GLU A 8 12.70 -10.47 -0.74
N LEU A 9 11.58 -10.56 -1.45
CA LEU A 9 10.98 -9.42 -2.13
C LEU A 9 9.84 -8.88 -1.27
N TYR A 10 9.95 -7.61 -0.89
CA TYR A 10 8.92 -6.90 -0.14
C TYR A 10 8.09 -6.09 -1.12
N GLY A 11 6.76 -6.15 -1.00
CA GLY A 11 5.83 -5.46 -1.90
C GLY A 11 4.68 -4.79 -1.16
N LEU A 12 4.26 -3.62 -1.62
CA LEU A 12 3.08 -2.89 -1.14
C LEU A 12 2.27 -2.43 -2.34
N ALA A 13 0.96 -2.66 -2.29
CA ALA A 13 -0.01 -2.18 -3.25
C ALA A 13 -1.16 -1.50 -2.49
N GLN A 14 -1.51 -0.29 -2.87
CA GLN A 14 -2.57 0.48 -2.23
C GLN A 14 -3.35 1.25 -3.29
N CYS A 15 -4.68 1.20 -3.22
CA CYS A 15 -5.56 2.06 -4.01
C CYS A 15 -6.08 3.21 -3.14
N THR A 16 -6.55 4.28 -3.77
CA THR A 16 -7.29 5.32 -3.05
C THR A 16 -8.65 4.76 -2.59
N GLY A 17 -9.15 5.23 -1.45
CA GLY A 17 -10.35 4.65 -0.82
C GLY A 17 -11.67 4.93 -1.55
N ASP A 18 -11.66 5.87 -2.49
CA ASP A 18 -12.79 6.27 -3.33
C ASP A 18 -12.90 5.44 -4.62
N LEU A 19 -11.90 4.61 -4.94
CA LEU A 19 -11.89 3.82 -6.17
C LEU A 19 -12.79 2.57 -6.09
N PRO A 20 -13.65 2.32 -7.09
CA PRO A 20 -14.33 1.03 -7.23
C PRO A 20 -13.33 -0.12 -7.36
N THR A 21 -13.68 -1.31 -6.86
CA THR A 21 -12.80 -2.49 -6.87
C THR A 21 -12.25 -2.82 -8.26
N ALA A 22 -13.08 -2.72 -9.30
CA ALA A 22 -12.66 -2.99 -10.68
C ALA A 22 -11.60 -1.98 -11.18
N GLN A 23 -11.74 -0.71 -10.83
CA GLN A 23 -10.77 0.33 -11.21
C GLN A 23 -9.46 0.16 -10.43
N CYS A 24 -9.54 -0.20 -9.15
CA CYS A 24 -8.36 -0.55 -8.36
C CYS A 24 -7.61 -1.73 -8.97
N ALA A 25 -8.31 -2.81 -9.33
CA ALA A 25 -7.72 -3.97 -9.98
C ALA A 25 -7.05 -3.62 -11.32
N SER A 26 -7.70 -2.80 -12.15
CA SER A 26 -7.13 -2.31 -13.40
C SER A 26 -5.85 -1.52 -13.15
N CYS A 27 -5.87 -0.58 -12.20
CA CYS A 27 -4.73 0.24 -11.86
C CYS A 27 -3.51 -0.59 -11.41
N LEU A 28 -3.75 -1.59 -10.56
CA LEU A 28 -2.71 -2.49 -10.08
C LEU A 28 -2.16 -3.36 -11.22
N ALA A 29 -3.01 -3.79 -12.16
CA ALA A 29 -2.59 -4.53 -13.34
C ALA A 29 -1.70 -3.66 -14.26
N ASP A 30 -2.07 -2.40 -14.48
CA ASP A 30 -1.27 -1.47 -15.27
C ASP A 30 0.11 -1.22 -14.66
N ALA A 31 0.18 -1.07 -13.32
CA ALA A 31 1.44 -0.95 -12.60
C ALA A 31 2.32 -2.21 -12.76
N TYR A 32 1.71 -3.40 -12.74
CA TYR A 32 2.41 -4.65 -12.99
C TYR A 32 2.92 -4.75 -14.43
N THR A 33 2.11 -4.37 -15.43
CA THR A 33 2.55 -4.31 -16.82
C THR A 33 3.74 -3.36 -16.99
N TYR A 34 3.73 -2.21 -16.31
CA TYR A 34 4.87 -1.29 -16.32
C TYR A 34 6.14 -1.93 -15.74
N PHE A 35 6.04 -2.72 -14.67
CA PHE A 35 7.20 -3.44 -14.11
C PHE A 35 7.81 -4.45 -15.07
N GLN A 36 7.00 -5.03 -15.96
CA GLN A 36 7.45 -6.02 -16.94
C GLN A 36 7.91 -5.39 -18.26
N ASP A 37 7.55 -4.14 -18.52
CA ASP A 37 7.91 -3.46 -19.75
C ASP A 37 9.43 -3.29 -19.88
N ASN A 38 9.96 -3.74 -21.01
CA ASN A 38 11.37 -3.67 -21.34
C ASN A 38 11.90 -2.24 -21.50
N GLY A 39 11.02 -1.28 -21.79
CA GLY A 39 11.33 0.14 -21.89
C GLY A 39 11.16 0.91 -20.58
N SER A 40 10.62 0.27 -19.53
CA SER A 40 10.40 0.93 -18.24
C SER A 40 11.70 1.19 -17.49
N SER A 41 11.67 2.20 -16.60
CA SER A 41 12.75 2.45 -15.65
C SER A 41 12.88 1.36 -14.59
N CYS A 42 11.89 0.46 -14.47
CA CYS A 42 11.90 -0.66 -13.54
C CYS A 42 12.69 -1.86 -14.06
N LYS A 43 13.06 -1.87 -15.34
CA LYS A 43 13.82 -2.97 -15.93
C LYS A 43 15.14 -3.17 -15.19
N ASP A 44 15.36 -4.41 -14.80
CA ASP A 44 16.57 -4.87 -14.12
C ASP A 44 16.89 -4.17 -12.79
N GLN A 45 15.89 -3.51 -12.18
CA GLN A 45 16.05 -2.84 -10.90
C GLN A 45 15.74 -3.76 -9.71
N GLN A 46 16.46 -3.56 -8.61
CA GLN A 46 16.21 -4.25 -7.34
C GLN A 46 14.95 -3.73 -6.62
N GLY A 47 14.50 -2.54 -6.98
CA GLY A 47 13.30 -1.93 -6.45
C GLY A 47 12.66 -1.03 -7.50
N CYS A 48 11.34 -0.94 -7.49
CA CYS A 48 10.63 0.02 -8.31
C CYS A 48 9.34 0.48 -7.65
N ARG A 49 8.83 1.65 -8.08
CA ARG A 49 7.53 2.17 -7.68
C ARG A 49 6.77 2.76 -8.85
N VAL A 50 5.46 2.58 -8.83
CA VAL A 50 4.50 3.25 -9.71
C VAL A 50 3.57 4.08 -8.84
N LEU A 51 3.50 5.38 -9.13
CA LEU A 51 2.45 6.27 -8.65
C LEU A 51 1.53 6.58 -9.81
N SER A 52 0.24 6.33 -9.63
CA SER A 52 -0.81 6.77 -10.54
C SER A 52 -1.92 7.45 -9.75
N ASN A 53 -2.93 8.00 -10.46
CA ASN A 53 -4.06 8.67 -9.81
C ASN A 53 -4.90 7.74 -8.92
N GLY A 54 -4.85 6.42 -9.14
CA GLY A 54 -5.70 5.46 -8.43
C GLY A 54 -4.95 4.48 -7.53
N CYS A 55 -3.65 4.29 -7.74
CA CYS A 55 -2.89 3.32 -6.98
C CYS A 55 -1.40 3.67 -6.82
N TYR A 56 -0.84 3.14 -5.75
CA TYR A 56 0.57 3.13 -5.42
C TYR A 56 1.03 1.67 -5.35
N VAL A 57 2.07 1.33 -6.10
CA VAL A 57 2.70 0.01 -6.04
C VAL A 57 4.20 0.18 -5.88
N ARG A 58 4.80 -0.52 -4.92
CA ARG A 58 6.25 -0.52 -4.71
C ARG A 58 6.74 -1.91 -4.37
N TYR A 59 7.89 -2.28 -4.91
CA TYR A 59 8.66 -3.42 -4.45
C TYR A 59 10.10 -3.03 -4.15
N GLU A 60 10.73 -3.73 -3.21
CA GLU A 60 12.14 -3.57 -2.83
C GLU A 60 12.69 -4.91 -2.33
N ILE A 61 14.02 -5.05 -2.31
CA ILE A 61 14.73 -6.19 -1.69
C ILE A 61 15.02 -6.00 -0.19
N TYR A 62 14.43 -4.97 0.43
CA TYR A 62 14.50 -4.70 1.86
C TYR A 62 13.12 -4.31 2.40
N PRO A 63 12.80 -4.60 3.68
CA PRO A 63 11.53 -4.17 4.27
C PRO A 63 11.42 -2.64 4.25
N PHE A 64 10.36 -2.12 3.64
CA PHE A 64 10.12 -0.67 3.53
C PHE A 64 8.75 -0.24 4.08
N TYR A 65 7.89 -1.19 4.42
CA TYR A 65 6.68 -0.96 5.19
C TYR A 65 6.94 -1.35 6.65
N PHE A 66 6.38 -0.59 7.59
CA PHE A 66 6.54 -0.86 9.02
C PHE A 66 6.14 -2.31 9.35
N PRO A 67 6.80 -2.97 10.31
CA PRO A 67 6.33 -4.26 10.78
C PRO A 67 4.89 -4.12 11.30
N LEU A 68 3.97 -4.90 10.75
CA LEU A 68 2.56 -4.96 11.18
C LEU A 68 2.39 -5.45 12.64
N TYR A 69 3.48 -5.70 13.36
CA TYR A 69 3.47 -6.16 14.75
C TYR A 69 3.33 -5.03 15.80
N SER A 70 3.18 -3.77 15.40
CA SER A 70 2.92 -2.68 16.35
C SER A 70 1.90 -1.66 15.88
N SER A 71 0.91 -2.05 15.08
CA SER A 71 -0.34 -1.28 15.07
C SER A 71 -0.94 -1.38 16.48
N PRO A 72 -1.05 -0.29 17.27
CA PRO A 72 -1.78 -0.35 18.52
C PRO A 72 -3.19 -0.80 18.17
N LYS A 73 -3.62 -1.92 18.76
CA LYS A 73 -4.97 -2.45 18.62
C LYS A 73 -5.94 -1.28 18.78
N PRO A 74 -6.81 -0.97 17.81
CA PRO A 74 -7.74 0.15 17.95
C PRO A 74 -8.50 -0.07 19.25
N THR A 75 -8.24 0.81 20.22
CA THR A 75 -8.95 0.77 21.50
C THR A 75 -10.42 0.99 21.18
N PRO A 76 -11.34 0.16 21.71
CA PRO A 76 -12.76 0.40 21.55
C PRO A 76 -13.05 1.82 22.05
N VAL A 77 -13.55 2.69 21.18
CA VAL A 77 -13.99 4.03 21.55
C VAL A 77 -15.12 3.85 22.57
N SER A 78 -14.85 4.06 23.84
CA SER A 78 -15.88 3.95 24.87
C SER A 78 -16.90 5.06 24.65
N HIS A 79 -18.16 4.67 24.38
CA HIS A 79 -19.32 5.56 24.21
C HIS A 79 -19.64 6.45 25.44
N ALA A 80 -18.80 6.45 26.48
CA ALA A 80 -18.96 7.26 27.68
C ALA A 80 -18.67 8.76 27.46
N TYR A 81 -17.92 9.15 26.42
CA TYR A 81 -17.57 10.57 26.20
C TYR A 81 -18.72 11.41 25.61
N LEU A 82 -19.75 10.79 25.02
CA LEU A 82 -20.88 11.50 24.42
C LEU A 82 -22.08 11.71 25.35
N SER A 83 -22.05 11.19 26.59
CA SER A 83 -23.15 11.35 27.55
C SER A 83 -22.99 12.54 28.52
N GLY A 84 -21.90 13.32 28.39
CA GLY A 84 -21.57 14.41 29.32
C GLY A 84 -21.91 15.84 28.85
N ARG A 85 -22.26 16.07 27.58
CA ARG A 85 -22.62 17.42 27.10
C ARG A 85 -24.13 17.61 27.04
N LYS A 86 -24.79 17.56 28.20
CA LYS A 86 -26.13 18.17 28.37
C LYS A 86 -25.97 19.58 28.93
N LYS A 87 -26.41 20.55 28.11
CA LYS A 87 -26.87 21.94 28.37
C LYS A 87 -26.21 22.77 29.47
N LEU A 88 -25.74 23.97 29.08
CA LEU A 88 -25.85 25.17 29.93
C LEU A 88 -26.35 26.37 29.09
N HIS A 89 -27.45 26.95 29.57
CA HIS A 89 -28.25 28.11 29.13
C HIS A 89 -28.94 28.04 27.76
#